data_AF-A0A5M5BXG2-F1
#
_entry.id   AF-A0A5M5BXG2-F1
#
_cell.length_a   1.000
_cell.length_b   1.000
_cell.length_c   1.000
_cell.angle_alpha   90.00
_cell.angle_beta   90.00
_cell.angle_gamma   90.00
#
_symmetry.space_group_name_H-M   'P 1'
#
loop_
_entity.id
_entity.type
_entity.pdbx_description
1 polymer ?
#
loop_
_entity_poly.entity_id
_entity_poly.type
_entity_poly.pdbx_seq_one_letter_code
_entity_poly.pdbx_strand_id
1 'polypeptide(L)' 'RELVNVARDIFGRQTRITYIDLCEQLQQVLDIKERTAKSYIRFMRERDIITKDTANQSCFVIGSYNLQRNTSCP' A
#
# COMPACT_ATOMS: atom_id res chain seq x y z
N ARG A 1 -3.77 -5.45 -10.93
CA ARG A 1 -2.32 -5.19 -11.03
C ARG A 1 -2.00 -3.71 -10.77
N GLU A 2 -2.95 -2.80 -10.94
CA GLU A 2 -2.79 -1.35 -10.71
C GLU A 2 -2.65 -0.95 -9.22
N LEU A 3 -3.50 -1.46 -8.33
CA LEU A 3 -3.42 -1.18 -6.87
C LEU A 3 -2.04 -1.47 -6.26
N VAL A 4 -1.38 -2.51 -6.75
CA VAL A 4 -0.01 -2.88 -6.42
C VAL A 4 0.97 -1.78 -6.82
N ASN A 5 0.91 -1.33 -8.07
CA ASN A 5 1.82 -0.29 -8.57
C ASN A 5 1.58 1.02 -7.84
N VAL A 6 0.31 1.38 -7.57
CA VAL A 6 -0.05 2.57 -6.79
C VAL A 6 0.47 2.47 -5.37
N ALA A 7 0.31 1.33 -4.69
CA ALA A 7 0.91 1.12 -3.37
C ALA A 7 2.43 1.30 -3.44
N ARG A 8 3.13 0.73 -4.43
CA ARG A 8 4.59 0.92 -4.56
C ARG A 8 5.00 2.36 -4.81
N ASP A 9 4.25 3.11 -5.61
CA ASP A 9 4.53 4.53 -5.83
C ASP A 9 4.38 5.32 -4.52
N ILE A 10 3.27 5.10 -3.82
CA ILE A 10 2.95 5.76 -2.55
C ILE A 10 4.00 5.39 -1.47
N PHE A 11 4.26 4.10 -1.25
CA PHE A 11 5.24 3.63 -0.27
C PHE A 11 6.70 3.86 -0.69
N GLY A 12 6.96 4.03 -1.99
CA GLY A 12 8.27 4.41 -2.52
C GLY A 12 8.66 5.84 -2.15
N ARG A 13 7.67 6.72 -1.95
CA ARG A 13 7.89 8.08 -1.41
C ARG A 13 7.96 8.10 0.10
N GLN A 14 7.17 7.25 0.76
CA GLN A 14 7.08 7.22 2.22
C GLN A 14 6.98 5.78 2.74
N THR A 15 8.03 5.32 3.42
CA THR A 15 8.17 3.91 3.81
C THR A 15 7.11 3.47 4.83
N ARG A 16 6.56 4.42 5.60
CA ARG A 16 5.55 4.22 6.66
C ARG A 16 4.44 5.23 6.51
N ILE A 17 3.22 4.76 6.31
CA ILE A 17 2.07 5.63 6.03
C ILE A 17 0.93 5.29 6.98
N THR A 18 0.30 6.32 7.55
CA THR A 18 -0.84 6.13 8.44
C THR A 18 -2.08 5.70 7.64
N TYR A 19 -3.11 5.19 8.31
CA TYR A 19 -4.38 4.87 7.64
C TYR A 19 -5.01 6.08 6.94
N ILE A 20 -4.89 7.27 7.56
CA ILE A 20 -5.47 8.52 7.08
C ILE A 20 -4.75 8.94 5.79
N ASP A 21 -3.42 9.07 5.86
CA ASP A 21 -2.59 9.40 4.69
C ASP A 21 -2.76 8.39 3.56
N LEU A 22 -2.77 7.09 3.86
CA LEU A 22 -2.92 6.06 2.83
C LEU A 22 -4.27 6.20 2.11
N CYS A 23 -5.31 6.55 2.85
CA CYS A 23 -6.63 6.79 2.30
C CYS A 23 -6.63 8.05 1.41
N GLU A 24 -6.02 9.16 1.84
CA GLU A 24 -5.90 10.39 1.05
C GLU A 24 -5.09 10.19 -0.23
N GLN A 25 -3.92 9.54 -0.12
CA GLN A 25 -3.04 9.24 -1.25
C GLN A 25 -3.75 8.35 -2.27
N LEU A 26 -4.49 7.33 -1.82
CA LEU A 26 -5.27 6.48 -2.72
C LEU A 26 -6.38 7.25 -3.42
N GLN A 27 -7.08 8.13 -2.70
CA GLN A 27 -8.11 8.99 -3.28
C GLN A 27 -7.52 9.91 -4.35
N GLN A 28 -6.36 10.51 -4.10
CA GLN A 28 -5.70 11.43 -5.02
C GLN A 28 -5.14 10.74 -6.27
N VAL A 29 -4.51 9.56 -6.12
CA VAL A 29 -3.89 8.85 -7.25
C VAL A 29 -4.91 8.12 -8.12
N LEU A 30 -5.95 7.53 -7.51
CA LEU A 30 -6.96 6.75 -8.23
C LEU A 30 -8.24 7.54 -8.53
N ASP A 31 -8.33 8.80 -8.11
CA ASP A 31 -9.56 9.63 -8.18
C ASP A 31 -10.79 8.89 -7.62
N ILE A 32 -10.62 8.27 -6.45
CA ILE A 32 -11.68 7.51 -5.78
C ILE A 32 -12.16 8.24 -4.52
N LYS A 33 -13.33 7.83 -4.02
CA LYS A 33 -13.84 8.30 -2.73
C LYS A 33 -13.32 7.47 -1.56
N GLU A 34 -13.35 8.04 -0.36
CA GLU A 34 -12.94 7.41 0.89
C GLU A 34 -13.51 5.98 1.05
N ARG A 35 -14.80 5.78 0.77
CA ARG A 35 -15.46 4.47 0.85
C ARG A 35 -14.72 3.39 0.06
N THR A 36 -14.29 3.73 -1.16
CA THR A 36 -13.57 2.82 -2.05
C THR A 36 -12.13 2.63 -1.57
N ALA A 37 -11.46 3.71 -1.14
CA ALA A 37 -10.12 3.64 -0.59
C ALA A 37 -10.06 2.70 0.64
N LYS A 38 -11.02 2.77 1.57
CA LYS A 38 -11.10 1.84 2.71
C LYS A 38 -11.23 0.39 2.27
N SER A 39 -12.05 0.12 1.24
CA SER A 39 -12.20 -1.22 0.68
C SER A 39 -10.89 -1.72 0.03
N TYR A 40 -10.16 -0.82 -0.64
CA TYR A 40 -8.85 -1.12 -1.21
C TYR A 40 -7.77 -1.38 -0.16
N ILE A 41 -7.71 -0.60 0.92
CA ILE A 41 -6.77 -0.86 2.03
C ILE A 41 -7.04 -2.24 2.64
N ARG A 42 -8.32 -2.59 2.84
CA ARG A 42 -8.71 -3.93 3.30
C ARG A 42 -8.22 -5.01 2.33
N PHE A 43 -8.50 -4.85 1.04
CA PHE A 43 -8.08 -5.79 0.02
C PHE A 43 -6.55 -5.91 -0.08
N MET A 44 -5.82 -4.80 -0.01
CA MET A 44 -4.36 -4.78 -0.01
C MET A 44 -3.81 -5.57 1.17
N ARG A 45 -4.38 -5.39 2.36
CA ARG A 45 -3.99 -6.14 3.55
C ARG A 45 -4.29 -7.63 3.42
N GLU A 46 -5.47 -8.00 2.91
CA GLU A 46 -5.84 -9.41 2.68
C GLU A 46 -4.96 -10.10 1.63
N ARG A 47 -4.43 -9.34 0.69
CA ARG A 47 -3.50 -9.81 -0.35
C ARG A 47 -2.02 -9.76 0.06
N ASP A 48 -1.72 -9.41 1.30
CA ASP A 48 -0.36 -9.17 1.82
C ASP A 48 0.42 -8.10 1.03
N ILE A 49 -0.30 -7.20 0.33
CA ILE A 49 0.29 -6.08 -0.42
C ILE A 49 0.85 -5.03 0.55
N ILE A 50 0.15 -4.84 1.66
CA ILE A 50 0.55 -3.97 2.76
C ILE A 50 0.41 -4.74 4.07
N THR A 51 1.28 -4.45 5.03
CA THR A 51 1.21 -5.02 6.39
C THR A 51 1.36 -3.92 7.43
N LYS A 52 1.02 -4.24 8.69
CA LYS A 52 1.25 -3.31 9.80
C LYS A 52 2.74 -3.28 10.14
N ASP A 53 3.25 -2.08 10.41
CA ASP A 53 4.63 -1.95 10.89
C ASP A 53 4.75 -2.58 12.29
N THR A 54 5.81 -3.38 12.49
CA THR A 54 6.06 -4.08 13.76
C THR A 54 6.51 -3.13 14.88
N ALA A 55 7.10 -1.98 14.54
CA ALA A 55 7.47 -0.95 15.50
C ALA A 55 6.31 0.02 15.76
N ASN A 56 5.43 0.25 14.78
CA ASN A 56 4.29 1.15 14.90
C ASN A 56 3.03 0.55 14.27
N GLN A 57 2.20 -0.13 15.08
CA GLN A 57 0.96 -0.77 14.60
C GLN A 57 -0.09 0.22 14.05
N SER A 58 0.12 1.52 14.24
CA SER A 58 -0.68 2.63 13.69
C SER A 58 -0.34 2.95 12.22
N CYS A 59 0.82 2.48 11.73
CA CYS A 59 1.28 2.70 10.37
C CYS A 59 1.29 1.39 9.57
N PHE A 60 1.11 1.55 8.27
CA PHE A 60 1.28 0.48 7.29
C PHE A 60 2.63 0.61 6.59
N VAL A 61 3.16 -0.53 6.19
CA VAL A 61 4.36 -0.67 5.37
C VAL A 61 4.04 -1.57 4.18
N ILE A 62 4.85 -1.44 3.12
CA ILE A 62 4.74 -2.31 1.96
C ILE A 62 5.00 -3.78 2.38
N GLY A 63 4.10 -4.67 2.00
CA GLY A 63 4.22 -6.11 2.26
C GLY A 63 5.20 -6.79 1.29
N SER A 64 5.57 -8.02 1.57
CA SER A 64 6.55 -8.78 0.79
C SER A 64 6.04 -9.33 -0.54
N TYR A 65 4.85 -8.90 -0.98
CA TYR A 65 4.13 -9.41 -2.16
C TYR A 65 4.88 -9.29 -3.51
N ASN A 66 6.12 -8.80 -3.52
CA ASN A 66 6.96 -8.70 -4.71
C ASN A 66 8.39 -9.23 -4.57
N LEU A 67 8.79 -9.87 -3.46
CA LEU A 67 10.14 -10.46 -3.39
C LEU A 67 10.32 -11.68 -4.33
N GLN A 68 9.23 -12.20 -4.92
CA GLN A 68 9.29 -13.33 -5.87
C GLN A 68 9.26 -12.92 -7.36
N ARG A 69 9.13 -11.63 -7.71
CA ARG A 69 8.97 -11.22 -9.13
C ARG A 69 10.00 -10.26 -9.69
N ASN A 70 11.00 -9.84 -8.93
CA ASN A 70 12.10 -9.05 -9.50
C ASN A 70 13.44 -9.20 -8.74
N THR A 71 13.91 -10.43 -8.56
CA THR A 71 15.34 -10.73 -8.34
C THR A 71 16.07 -11.06 -9.65
N SER A 72 15.50 -10.71 -10.80
CA SER A 72 16.13 -10.90 -12.09
C SER A 72 16.51 -9.55 -12.68
N CYS A 73 17.61 -8.98 -12.20
CA CYS A 73 18.50 -8.15 -13.00
C CYS A 73 19.95 -8.49 -12.57
N PRO A 74 20.89 -8.60 -13.53
CA PRO A 74 22.12 -9.39 -13.46
C PRO A 74 23.22 -8.83 -12.57
#